data_AF-I7FBE2-F1
#
_entry.id   AF-I7FBE2-F1
#
_cell.length_a   1.000
_cell.length_b   1.000
_cell.length_c   1.000
_cell.angle_alpha   90.00
_cell.angle_beta   90.00
_cell.angle_gamma   90.00
#
_symmetry.space_group_name_H-M   'P 1'
#
loop_
_entity.id
_entity.type
_entity.pdbx_description
1 polymer ?
#
loop_
_entity_poly.entity_id
_entity_poly.type
_entity_poly.pdbx_seq_one_letter_code
_entity_poly.pdbx_strand_id
1 'polypeptide(L)'
;MPSGSMLSWLMLPSPYFICLPVFMKFLVLLVILFGLWVGYEFSLISINYFNKSKKMFFLTTFFGSMWFMPSLSTYIIKFPLFLGGVYYKIFDHGWAEFVGAQNIYFKLSYNSGSLTNFFSFNVKVFLFFYFYDL
;
A
#
# COMPACT_ATOMS: atom_id res chain seq x y z
N MET A 1 2.43 -37.73 4.06
CA MET A 1 1.54 -38.51 3.16
C MET A 1 0.17 -38.78 3.79
N PRO A 2 0.03 -39.34 5.01
CA PRO A 2 -1.31 -39.53 5.60
C PRO A 2 -2.02 -38.21 5.91
N SER A 3 -1.28 -37.12 6.20
CA SER A 3 -1.88 -35.81 6.50
C SER A 3 -2.75 -35.25 5.37
N GLY A 4 -2.38 -35.45 4.10
CA GLY A 4 -3.14 -34.92 2.96
C GLY A 4 -4.42 -35.69 2.68
N SER A 5 -4.38 -37.02 2.77
CA SER A 5 -5.57 -37.87 2.60
C SER A 5 -6.52 -37.77 3.81
N MET A 6 -5.98 -37.62 5.02
CA MET A 6 -6.79 -37.37 6.22
C MET A 6 -7.48 -36.00 6.15
N LEU A 7 -6.78 -34.96 5.70
CA LEU A 7 -7.37 -33.63 5.54
C LEU A 7 -8.47 -33.62 4.47
N SER A 8 -8.27 -34.32 3.34
CA SER A 8 -9.28 -34.35 2.27
C SER A 8 -10.56 -35.07 2.72
N TRP A 9 -10.45 -36.13 3.51
CA TRP A 9 -11.61 -36.82 4.08
C TRP A 9 -12.37 -35.97 5.11
N LEU A 10 -11.66 -35.14 5.90
CA LEU A 10 -12.29 -34.24 6.86
C LEU A 10 -12.97 -33.03 6.19
N MET A 11 -12.36 -32.48 5.14
CA MET A 11 -12.84 -31.27 4.46
C MET A 11 -13.94 -31.56 3.42
N LEU A 12 -14.02 -32.77 2.88
CA LEU A 12 -14.98 -33.13 1.83
C LEU A 12 -16.05 -34.10 2.37
N PRO A 13 -17.18 -33.59 2.89
CA PRO A 13 -18.25 -34.43 3.44
C PRO A 13 -18.97 -35.27 2.37
N SER A 14 -18.91 -34.88 1.10
CA SER A 14 -19.44 -35.64 -0.04
C SER A 14 -18.42 -35.71 -1.18
N PRO A 15 -17.88 -36.90 -1.52
CA PRO A 15 -16.94 -37.02 -2.64
C PRO A 15 -17.68 -36.84 -3.97
N TYR A 16 -17.27 -35.84 -4.75
CA TYR A 16 -17.76 -35.65 -6.13
C TYR A 16 -17.06 -36.63 -7.08
N PHE A 17 -17.85 -37.39 -7.86
CA PHE A 17 -17.32 -38.25 -8.92
C PHE A 17 -17.20 -37.46 -10.22
N ILE A 18 -15.98 -37.37 -10.78
CA ILE A 18 -15.73 -36.70 -12.06
C ILE A 18 -15.41 -37.74 -13.15
N CYS A 19 -16.28 -37.85 -14.16
CA CYS A 19 -16.07 -38.67 -15.35
C CYS A 19 -15.20 -37.92 -16.37
N LEU A 20 -13.89 -38.08 -16.32
CA LEU A 20 -12.96 -37.55 -17.32
C LEU A 20 -12.54 -38.62 -18.33
N PRO A 21 -12.30 -38.27 -19.60
CA PRO A 21 -11.69 -39.18 -20.57
C PRO A 21 -10.29 -39.61 -20.08
N VAL A 22 -9.90 -40.85 -20.43
CA VAL A 22 -8.68 -41.51 -19.90
C VAL A 22 -7.44 -40.63 -20.02
N PHE A 23 -7.29 -39.91 -21.14
CA PHE A 23 -6.15 -39.01 -21.36
C PHE A 23 -6.04 -37.89 -20.31
N MET A 24 -7.14 -37.19 -20.01
CA MET A 24 -7.14 -36.10 -19.03
C MET A 24 -6.87 -36.61 -17.61
N LYS A 25 -7.33 -37.83 -17.29
CA LYS A 25 -7.12 -38.44 -15.96
C LYS A 25 -5.63 -38.69 -15.66
N PHE A 26 -4.82 -38.97 -16.67
CA PHE A 26 -3.38 -39.25 -16.51
C PHE A 26 -2.46 -38.08 -16.86
N LEU A 27 -2.99 -36.96 -17.37
CA LEU A 27 -2.20 -35.83 -17.86
C LEU A 27 -1.25 -35.24 -16.80
N VAL A 28 -1.73 -35.06 -15.57
CA VAL A 28 -0.92 -34.51 -14.48
C VAL A 28 0.32 -35.38 -14.21
N LEU A 29 0.15 -36.70 -14.20
CA LEU A 29 1.24 -37.63 -13.97
C LEU A 29 2.24 -37.60 -15.13
N LEU A 30 1.76 -37.54 -16.37
CA LEU A 30 2.61 -37.41 -17.56
C LEU A 30 3.44 -36.12 -17.53
N VAL A 31 2.83 -34.98 -17.16
CA VAL A 31 3.53 -33.68 -17.07
C VAL A 31 4.60 -33.71 -15.97
N ILE A 32 4.31 -34.34 -14.82
CA ILE A 32 5.30 -34.46 -13.73
C ILE A 32 6.49 -35.31 -14.18
N LEU A 33 6.25 -36.48 -14.78
CA LEU A 33 7.33 -37.33 -15.28
C LEU A 33 8.15 -36.64 -16.36
N PHE A 34 7.49 -35.94 -17.28
CA PHE A 34 8.17 -35.15 -18.31
C PHE A 34 9.01 -34.02 -17.71
N GLY A 35 8.48 -33.30 -16.71
CA GLY A 35 9.20 -32.26 -16.00
C GLY A 35 10.42 -32.79 -15.24
N LEU A 36 10.30 -33.97 -14.62
CA LEU A 36 11.44 -34.66 -13.98
C LEU A 36 12.52 -35.04 -14.98
N TRP A 37 12.13 -35.60 -16.13
CA TRP A 37 13.08 -35.97 -17.17
C TRP A 37 13.83 -34.76 -17.72
N VAL A 38 13.10 -33.70 -18.08
CA VAL A 38 13.70 -32.45 -18.57
C VAL A 38 14.57 -31.78 -17.49
N GLY A 39 14.12 -31.76 -16.23
CA GLY A 39 14.88 -31.22 -15.11
C GLY A 39 16.19 -31.99 -14.86
N TYR A 40 16.18 -33.32 -15.00
CA TYR A 40 17.36 -34.15 -14.89
C TYR A 40 18.39 -33.81 -15.98
N GLU A 41 17.96 -33.70 -17.24
CA GLU A 41 18.82 -33.27 -18.35
C GLU A 41 19.44 -31.88 -18.09
N PHE A 42 18.66 -30.93 -17.55
CA PHE A 42 19.18 -29.60 -17.20
C PHE A 42 20.23 -29.65 -16.07
N SER A 43 20.09 -30.56 -15.11
CA SER A 43 21.03 -30.68 -13.99
C SER A 43 22.41 -31.22 -14.39
N LEU A 44 22.48 -31.99 -15.49
CA LEU A 44 23.72 -32.57 -16.01
C LEU A 44 24.54 -31.61 -16.88
N ILE A 45 24.00 -30.43 -17.21
CA ILE A 45 24.71 -29.42 -17.99
C ILE A 45 25.88 -28.86 -17.16
N SER A 46 27.10 -29.25 -17.51
CA SER A 46 28.31 -28.80 -16.83
C SER A 46 28.65 -27.32 -17.15
N ILE A 47 29.45 -26.72 -16.27
CA ILE A 47 29.86 -25.30 -16.35
C ILE A 47 30.65 -24.98 -17.65
N ASN A 48 31.22 -26.00 -18.32
CA ASN A 48 32.11 -25.82 -19.47
C ASN A 48 31.39 -25.73 -20.83
N TYR A 49 30.06 -25.82 -20.88
CA TYR A 49 29.31 -25.61 -22.12
C TYR A 49 29.18 -24.12 -22.48
N PHE A 50 29.20 -23.80 -23.77
CA PHE A 50 28.87 -22.45 -24.25
C PHE A 50 27.50 -22.04 -23.71
N ASN A 51 27.49 -20.97 -22.91
CA ASN A 51 26.31 -20.58 -22.16
C ASN A 51 25.22 -20.02 -23.10
N LYS A 52 24.26 -20.87 -23.51
CA LYS A 52 23.12 -20.48 -24.37
C LYS A 52 22.31 -19.31 -23.77
N SER A 53 22.33 -19.14 -22.45
CA SER A 53 21.67 -18.01 -21.77
C SER A 53 22.23 -16.64 -22.17
N LYS A 54 23.54 -16.55 -22.46
CA LYS A 54 24.18 -15.33 -22.94
C LYS A 54 23.74 -14.99 -24.37
N LYS A 55 23.48 -15.99 -25.21
CA LYS A 55 22.98 -15.79 -26.58
C LYS A 55 21.54 -15.28 -26.59
N MET A 56 20.72 -15.73 -25.64
CA MET A 56 19.31 -15.33 -25.50
C MET A 56 19.10 -14.42 -24.27
N PHE A 57 19.95 -13.38 -24.13
CA PHE A 57 19.97 -12.51 -22.95
C PHE A 57 18.63 -11.82 -22.66
N PHE A 58 17.91 -11.38 -23.69
CA PHE A 58 16.60 -10.76 -23.51
C PHE A 58 15.57 -11.75 -22.93
N LEU A 59 15.52 -12.99 -23.43
CA LEU A 59 14.58 -13.99 -22.93
C LEU A 59 14.90 -14.38 -21.49
N THR A 60 16.18 -14.56 -21.16
CA THR A 60 16.61 -14.97 -19.82
C THR A 60 16.39 -13.88 -18.80
N THR A 61 16.65 -12.62 -19.16
CA THR A 61 16.33 -11.47 -18.30
C THR A 61 14.83 -11.25 -18.15
N PHE A 62 14.03 -11.49 -19.19
CA PHE A 62 12.56 -11.40 -19.12
C PHE A 62 11.97 -12.46 -18.16
N PHE A 63 12.33 -13.73 -18.31
CA PHE A 63 11.87 -14.78 -17.40
C PHE A 63 12.45 -14.62 -15.99
N GLY A 64 13.73 -14.22 -15.87
CA GLY A 64 14.40 -14.02 -14.58
C GLY A 64 13.87 -12.82 -13.78
N SER A 65 13.42 -11.76 -14.45
CA SER A 65 12.83 -10.57 -13.81
C SER A 65 11.32 -10.72 -13.54
N MET A 66 10.78 -11.93 -13.63
CA MET A 66 9.34 -12.20 -13.51
C MET A 66 8.53 -11.29 -14.46
N TRP A 67 8.89 -11.32 -15.75
CA TRP A 67 8.23 -10.53 -16.80
C TRP A 67 8.20 -9.03 -16.52
N PHE A 68 9.28 -8.48 -15.95
CA PHE A 68 9.38 -7.06 -15.56
C PHE A 68 8.29 -6.59 -14.56
N MET A 69 7.63 -7.51 -13.85
CA MET A 69 6.60 -7.18 -12.86
C MET A 69 7.09 -6.24 -11.75
N PRO A 70 8.28 -6.43 -11.13
CA PRO A 70 8.74 -5.53 -10.08
C PRO A 70 8.96 -4.08 -10.56
N SER A 71 9.45 -3.89 -11.78
CA SER A 71 9.57 -2.56 -12.38
C SER A 71 8.20 -1.94 -12.66
N LEU A 72 7.26 -2.71 -13.20
CA LEU A 72 5.91 -2.22 -13.50
C LEU A 72 5.17 -1.79 -12.23
N SER A 73 5.23 -2.59 -11.17
CA SER A 73 4.53 -2.30 -9.92
C SER A 73 5.07 -1.03 -9.24
N THR A 74 6.38 -0.82 -9.25
CA THR A 74 7.00 0.39 -8.68
C THR A 74 6.63 1.66 -9.46
N TYR A 75 6.55 1.61 -10.80
CA TYR A 75 6.14 2.75 -11.60
C TYR A 75 4.68 3.17 -11.35
N ILE A 76 3.76 2.20 -11.22
CA ILE A 76 2.34 2.48 -10.96
C ILE A 76 2.16 3.17 -9.61
N ILE A 77 2.90 2.74 -8.59
CA ILE A 77 2.77 3.22 -7.20
C ILE A 77 3.30 4.66 -7.01
N LYS A 78 4.17 5.15 -7.91
CA LYS A 78 4.73 6.51 -7.81
C LYS A 78 3.66 7.62 -7.85
N PHE A 79 2.62 7.46 -8.68
CA PHE A 79 1.57 8.46 -8.87
C PHE A 79 0.68 8.66 -7.62
N PRO A 80 0.07 7.62 -7.02
CA PRO A 80 -0.73 7.80 -5.81
C PRO A 80 0.10 8.31 -4.62
N LEU A 81 1.39 7.99 -4.53
CA LEU A 81 2.28 8.54 -3.49
C LEU A 81 2.46 10.05 -3.61
N PHE A 82 2.68 10.56 -4.83
CA PHE A 82 2.78 12.00 -5.06
C PHE A 82 1.47 12.72 -4.72
N LEU A 83 0.35 12.17 -5.17
CA LEU A 83 -0.97 12.71 -4.84
C LEU A 83 -1.24 12.68 -3.34
N GLY A 84 -0.90 11.60 -2.64
CA GLY A 84 -1.02 11.50 -1.19
C GLY A 84 -0.28 12.64 -0.47
N GLY A 85 0.94 12.98 -0.91
CA GLY A 85 1.69 14.10 -0.36
C GLY A 85 1.04 15.47 -0.63
N VAL A 86 0.39 15.64 -1.79
CA VAL A 86 -0.37 16.86 -2.11
C VAL A 86 -1.62 16.97 -1.23
N TYR A 87 -2.40 15.90 -1.11
CA TYR A 87 -3.58 15.86 -0.25
C TYR A 87 -3.23 16.13 1.21
N TYR A 88 -2.16 15.52 1.72
CA TYR A 88 -1.71 15.73 3.10
C TYR A 88 -1.40 17.21 3.38
N LYS A 89 -0.72 17.90 2.45
CA LYS A 89 -0.40 19.33 2.62
C LYS A 89 -1.63 20.23 2.53
N ILE A 90 -2.50 20.00 1.55
CA ILE A 90 -3.66 20.86 1.30
C ILE A 90 -4.73 20.62 2.37
N PHE A 91 -5.00 19.35 2.68
CA PHE A 91 -6.13 18.97 3.51
C PHE A 91 -5.80 19.08 5.00
N ASP A 92 -4.79 18.33 5.47
CA ASP A 92 -4.44 18.30 6.90
C ASP A 92 -3.73 19.60 7.32
N HIS A 93 -2.64 19.95 6.65
CA HIS A 93 -1.89 21.16 7.01
C HIS A 93 -2.50 22.49 6.52
N GLY A 94 -3.43 22.43 5.56
CA GLY A 94 -4.07 23.63 5.01
C GLY A 94 -5.46 23.86 5.60
N TRP A 95 -6.45 23.17 5.04
CA TRP A 95 -7.86 23.39 5.39
C TRP A 95 -8.17 23.07 6.85
N ALA A 96 -7.66 21.96 7.39
CA ALA A 96 -7.98 21.56 8.77
C ALA A 96 -7.36 22.52 9.80
N GLU A 97 -6.14 23.02 9.58
CA GLU A 97 -5.53 24.06 10.44
C GLU A 97 -6.26 25.40 10.33
N PHE A 98 -6.69 25.79 9.12
CA PHE A 98 -7.44 27.02 8.88
C PHE A 98 -8.84 27.01 9.48
N VAL A 99 -9.55 25.87 9.46
CA VAL A 99 -10.88 25.77 10.09
C VAL A 99 -10.76 25.50 11.59
N GLY A 100 -9.70 24.81 12.01
CA GLY A 100 -9.46 24.38 13.37
C GLY A 100 -8.70 25.40 14.21
N ALA A 101 -7.70 24.89 14.94
CA ALA A 101 -7.14 25.55 16.10
C ALA A 101 -6.44 26.89 15.79
N GLN A 102 -5.73 27.02 14.67
CA GLN A 102 -4.94 28.23 14.39
C GLN A 102 -5.83 29.45 14.19
N ASN A 103 -6.84 29.35 13.31
CA ASN A 103 -7.71 30.47 13.02
C ASN A 103 -8.61 30.82 14.21
N ILE A 104 -9.07 29.81 14.96
CA ILE A 104 -9.81 30.02 16.22
C ILE A 104 -8.95 30.77 17.23
N TYR A 105 -7.69 30.37 17.41
CA TYR A 105 -6.74 31.05 18.29
C TYR A 105 -6.51 32.51 17.88
N PHE A 106 -6.28 32.78 16.58
CA PHE A 106 -6.11 34.15 16.09
C PHE A 106 -7.36 35.01 16.34
N LYS A 107 -8.55 34.45 16.13
CA LYS A 107 -9.81 35.19 16.32
C LYS A 107 -10.11 35.45 17.81
N LEU A 108 -9.86 34.47 18.68
CA LEU A 108 -10.02 34.63 20.12
C LEU A 108 -9.01 35.62 20.72
N SER A 109 -7.75 35.55 20.31
CA SER A 109 -6.72 36.50 20.77
C SER A 109 -7.04 37.92 20.33
N TYR A 110 -7.46 38.14 19.07
CA TYR A 110 -7.90 39.45 18.60
C TYR A 110 -9.12 39.98 19.39
N ASN A 111 -10.13 39.15 19.61
CA ASN A 111 -11.31 39.54 20.37
C ASN A 111 -10.99 39.83 21.85
N SER A 112 -10.05 39.08 22.45
CA SER A 112 -9.63 39.35 23.83
C SER A 112 -8.94 40.71 23.95
N GLY A 113 -8.09 41.09 22.97
CA GLY A 113 -7.45 42.40 22.93
C GLY A 113 -8.42 43.56 22.73
N SER A 114 -9.47 43.38 21.92
CA SER A 114 -10.51 44.42 21.77
C SER A 114 -11.36 44.55 23.05
N LEU A 115 -11.69 43.43 23.70
CA LEU A 115 -12.41 43.41 24.97
C LEU A 115 -11.63 44.10 26.09
N THR A 116 -10.34 43.80 26.26
CA THR A 116 -9.51 44.45 27.29
C THR A 116 -9.41 45.95 27.08
N ASN A 117 -9.30 46.40 25.82
CA ASN A 117 -9.34 47.84 25.50
C ASN A 117 -10.68 48.48 25.87
N PHE A 118 -11.81 47.82 25.56
CA PHE A 118 -13.14 48.29 25.97
C PHE A 118 -13.27 48.39 27.50
N PHE A 119 -12.86 47.37 28.24
CA PHE A 119 -12.88 47.40 29.70
C PHE A 119 -11.98 48.50 30.27
N SER A 120 -10.79 48.70 29.70
CA SER A 120 -9.88 49.77 30.14
C SER A 120 -10.49 51.17 29.95
N PHE A 121 -11.28 51.37 28.89
CA PHE A 121 -11.98 52.63 28.65
C PHE A 121 -13.08 52.86 29.67
N ASN A 122 -13.89 51.83 29.96
CA ASN A 122 -14.95 51.91 30.96
C ASN A 122 -14.42 52.23 32.36
N VAL A 123 -13.29 51.62 32.76
CA VAL A 123 -12.65 51.91 34.06
C VAL A 123 -12.16 53.36 34.13
N LYS A 124 -11.58 53.90 33.06
CA LYS A 124 -11.17 55.32 33.00
C LYS A 124 -12.36 56.27 33.17
N VAL A 125 -13.50 55.96 32.54
CA VAL A 125 -14.73 56.76 32.66
C VAL A 125 -15.29 56.69 34.08
N PHE A 126 -15.33 55.50 34.70
CA PHE A 126 -15.76 55.35 36.09
C PHE A 126 -14.88 56.14 37.06
N LEU A 127 -13.55 56.07 36.90
CA LEU A 127 -12.61 56.84 37.71
C LEU A 127 -12.84 58.36 37.54
N PHE A 128 -13.09 58.82 36.31
CA PHE A 128 -13.37 60.23 36.05
C PHE A 128 -14.61 60.73 36.82
N PHE A 129 -15.71 59.99 36.78
CA PHE A 129 -16.91 60.36 37.55
C PHE A 129 -16.68 60.35 39.06
N TYR A 130 -15.97 59.35 39.58
CA TYR A 130 -15.66 59.27 41.02
C TYR A 130 -14.84 60.47 41.52
N PHE A 131 -13.87 60.95 40.73
CA PHE A 131 -13.11 62.16 41.08
C PHE A 131 -13.88 63.46 40.88
N TYR A 132 -14.93 63.46 40.07
CA TYR A 132 -15.75 64.65 39.83
C TYR A 132 -16.80 64.86 40.94
N ASP A 133 -17.29 63.76 41.53
CA ASP A 133 -18.26 63.78 42.64
C ASP A 133 -17.61 63.91 44.03
N LEU A 134 -16.28 63.82 44.12
CA LEU A 134 -15.45 64.06 45.32
C LEU A 134 -14.97 65.51 45.41
#